data_AF-A0A7X4FDV6-F1
#
_entry.id   AF-A0A7X4FDV6-F1
#
_cell.length_a   1.000
_cell.length_b   1.000
_cell.length_c   1.000
_cell.angle_alpha   90.00
_cell.angle_beta   90.00
_cell.angle_gamma   90.00
#
_symmetry.space_group_name_H-M   'P 1'
#
loop_
_entity.id
_entity.type
_entity.pdbx_description
1 polymer ?
#
loop_
_entity_poly.entity_id
_entity_poly.type
_entity_poly.pdbx_seq_one_letter_code
_entity_poly.pdbx_strand_id
1 'polypeptide(L)' 'MIVECAVVGGATHIITGDQKHLLPLGNYQGILIVKPADFLTEFQ' A
#
# COMPACT_ATOMS: atom_id res chain seq x y z
N MET A 1 -13.82 1.14 -1.54
CA MET A 1 -13.03 0.68 -0.38
C MET A 1 -11.62 0.40 -0.87
N ILE A 2 -10.58 1.13 -0.42
CA ILE A 2 -9.26 1.15 -1.12
C ILE A 2 -8.60 -0.23 -1.15
N VAL A 3 -8.64 -0.97 -0.04
CA VAL A 3 -7.97 -2.28 0.10
C VAL A 3 -8.63 -3.33 -0.81
N GLU A 4 -9.96 -3.39 -0.85
CA GLU A 4 -10.69 -4.31 -1.74
C GLU A 4 -10.38 -4.04 -3.22
N CYS A 5 -10.35 -2.76 -3.62
CA CYS A 5 -9.98 -2.40 -4.99
C CYS A 5 -8.57 -2.87 -5.33
N ALA A 6 -7.62 -2.78 -4.40
CA ALA A 6 -6.26 -3.26 -4.60
C ALA A 6 -6.21 -4.78 -4.80
N VAL A 7 -7.00 -5.54 -4.02
CA VAL A 7 -7.12 -7.00 -4.15
C VAL A 7 -7.72 -7.38 -5.49
N VAL A 8 -8.89 -6.82 -5.83
CA VAL A 8 -9.60 -7.13 -7.09
C VAL A 8 -8.79 -6.70 -8.31
N GLY A 9 -8.06 -5.58 -8.20
CA GLY A 9 -7.20 -5.06 -9.26
C GLY A 9 -5.85 -5.78 -9.39
N GLY A 10 -5.53 -6.74 -8.51
CA GLY A 10 -4.22 -7.42 -8.53
C GLY A 10 -3.05 -6.46 -8.29
N ALA A 11 -3.26 -5.42 -7.49
CA ALA A 11 -2.22 -4.44 -7.19
C ALA A 11 -1.10 -5.06 -6.36
N THR A 12 0.14 -4.65 -6.61
CA THR A 12 1.28 -5.05 -5.79
C THR A 12 1.52 -4.10 -4.62
N HIS A 13 1.08 -2.85 -4.75
CA HIS A 13 1.31 -1.79 -3.75
C HIS A 13 0.08 -0.90 -3.55
N ILE A 14 -0.11 -0.45 -2.31
CA ILE A 14 -0.94 0.70 -1.95
C ILE A 14 0.00 1.79 -1.42
N ILE A 15 0.12 2.87 -2.19
CA ILE A 15 0.98 4.01 -1.83
C ILE A 15 0.10 5.05 -1.13
N THR A 16 0.36 5.35 0.14
CA THR A 16 -0.52 6.23 0.93
C THR A 16 0.20 6.97 2.05
N GLY A 17 -0.32 8.15 2.43
CA GLY A 17 0.10 8.92 3.60
C GLY A 17 -0.76 8.69 4.85
N ASP A 18 -1.75 7.79 4.82
CA ASP A 18 -2.60 7.50 5.98
C ASP A 18 -1.82 6.73 7.06
N GLN A 19 -1.31 7.47 8.04
CA GLN A 19 -0.52 6.95 9.16
C GLN A 19 -1.35 6.23 10.23
N LYS A 20 -2.67 6.41 10.25
CA LYS A 20 -3.52 5.92 11.35
C LYS A 20 -4.18 4.58 11.03
N HIS A 21 -4.56 4.36 9.78
CA HIS A 21 -5.40 3.23 9.38
C HIS A 21 -4.72 2.31 8.37
N LEU A 22 -4.04 2.85 7.35
CA LEU A 22 -3.51 2.01 6.26
C LEU A 22 -2.05 1.65 6.45
N LEU A 23 -1.17 2.62 6.70
CA LEU A 23 0.25 2.35 6.92
C LEU A 23 0.52 1.36 8.07
N PRO A 24 -0.22 1.38 9.20
CA PRO A 24 -0.03 0.40 10.27
C PRO A 24 -0.30 -1.05 9.86
N LEU A 25 -1.04 -1.28 8.77
CA LEU A 25 -1.28 -2.63 8.26
C LEU A 25 -0.01 -3.21 7.63
N GLY A 26 0.80 -2.39 6.97
CA GLY A 26 2.08 -2.74 6.33
C GLY A 26 1.97 -3.66 5.11
N ASN A 27 1.19 -4.73 5.21
CA ASN A 27 0.89 -5.66 4.13
C ASN A 27 -0.53 -6.18 4.28
N TYR A 28 -1.21 -6.38 3.15
CA TYR A 28 -2.50 -7.08 3.13
C TYR A 28 -2.56 -8.05 1.94
N GLN A 29 -2.66 -9.34 2.22
CA GLN A 29 -2.68 -10.39 1.19
C GLN A 29 -1.54 -10.30 0.16
N GLY A 30 -0.34 -9.94 0.60
CA GLY A 30 0.82 -9.77 -0.28
C GLY A 30 0.93 -8.38 -0.90
N ILE A 31 -0.09 -7.54 -0.79
CA ILE A 31 -0.08 -6.14 -1.25
C ILE A 31 0.66 -5.29 -0.22
N LEU A 32 1.79 -4.69 -0.61
CA LEU A 32 2.59 -3.85 0.27
C LEU A 32 1.93 -2.47 0.44
N ILE A 33 1.86 -1.98 1.68
CA ILE A 33 1.28 -0.67 1.98
C ILE A 33 2.40 0.23 2.47
N VAL A 34 2.79 1.18 1.62
CA VAL A 34 4.04 1.94 1.78
C VAL A 34 3.79 3.44 1.67
N LYS A 35 4.71 4.24 2.22
CA LYS A 35 4.68 5.69 2.03
C LYS A 35 5.12 6.06 0.60
N PRO A 36 4.68 7.21 0.07
CA PRO A 36 5.14 7.68 -1.24
C PRO A 36 6.66 7.85 -1.33
N ALA A 37 7.29 8.39 -0.29
CA ALA A 37 8.73 8.59 -0.27
C ALA A 37 9.47 7.24 -0.36
N ASP A 38 9.10 6.28 0.50
CA ASP A 38 9.69 4.94 0.55
C ASP A 38 9.50 4.21 -0.79
N PHE A 39 8.34 4.38 -1.43
CA PHE A 39 8.08 3.79 -2.74
C PHE A 39 9.05 4.28 -3.81
N LEU A 40 9.28 5.59 -3.87
CA LEU A 40 10.18 6.20 -4.85
C LEU A 40 11.65 5.84 -4.60
N THR A 41 12.03 5.54 -3.34
CA THR A 41 13.41 5.17 -3.00
C THR A 41 13.72 3.69 -3.17
N GLU A 42 12.75 2.81 -2.94
CA GLU A 42 12.97 1.35 -2.88
C GLU A 42 12.51 0.59 -4.14
N PHE A 43 11.62 1.18 -4.95
CA PHE A 43 10.94 0.47 -6.04
C PHE A 43 10.92 1.22 -7.37
N GLN A 44 11.58 2.38 -7.46
CA GLN A 44 11.71 3.19 -8.68
C GLN A 44 13.07 2.94 -9.35
#